data_AF-A0A7I6MWU9-F1
#
_entry.id   AF-A0A7I6MWU9-F1
#
_cell.length_a   1.000
_cell.length_b   1.000
_cell.length_c   1.000
_cell.angle_alpha   90.00
_cell.angle_beta   90.00
_cell.angle_gamma   90.00
#
_symmetry.space_group_name_H-M   'P 1'
#
loop_
_entity.id
_entity.type
_entity.pdbx_description
1 polymer ?
#
loop_
_entity_poly.entity_id
_entity_poly.type
_entity_poly.pdbx_seq_one_letter_code
_entity_poly.pdbx_strand_id
1 'polypeptide(L)'
;LFSKNEIHQIVERRRDFEYMMKRIPLRKIDALRYIEYELNLDALRLKRKDRSGLQKASLSDTAGIKRVHSIFDRVIYKHRGSIDLWLQYIAFCKSEGSGRVLSHVFSRALQSHPRSPEIWIEAASYEFSTNLNIESARVLMQRAIR
;
A
#
# COMPACT_ATOMS: atom_id res chain seq x y z
N LEU A 1 18.54 9.20 -14.79
CA LEU A 1 17.34 9.55 -13.98
C LEU A 1 17.72 10.26 -12.68
N PHE A 2 18.58 9.67 -11.85
CA PHE A 2 19.14 10.33 -10.66
C PHE A 2 20.66 10.41 -10.77
N SER A 3 21.24 11.45 -10.18
CA SER A 3 22.70 11.58 -10.03
C SER A 3 23.22 10.67 -8.90
N LYS A 4 24.53 10.40 -8.88
CA LYS A 4 25.14 9.59 -7.80
C LYS A 4 24.95 10.21 -6.42
N ASN A 5 25.03 11.55 -6.32
CA ASN A 5 24.84 12.27 -5.06
C ASN A 5 23.39 12.19 -4.58
N GLU A 6 22.42 12.31 -5.48
CA GLU A 6 21.00 12.12 -5.14
C GLU A 6 20.71 10.69 -4.68
N ILE A 7 21.29 9.68 -5.34
CA ILE A 7 21.14 8.28 -4.92
C ILE A 7 21.71 8.08 -3.52
N HIS A 8 22.86 8.69 -3.21
CA HIS A 8 23.45 8.62 -1.88
C HIS A 8 22.51 9.19 -0.81
N GLN A 9 21.96 10.39 -1.05
CA GLN A 9 20.99 11.01 -0.15
C GLN A 9 19.71 10.18 0.02
N ILE A 10 19.20 9.59 -1.06
CA ILE A 10 18.04 8.70 -1.02
C ILE A 10 18.31 7.47 -0.16
N VAL A 11 19.49 6.86 -0.31
CA VAL A 11 19.89 5.67 0.43
C VAL A 11 20.09 5.98 1.91
N GLU A 12 20.73 7.10 2.23
CA GLU A 12 20.90 7.58 3.60
C GLU A 12 19.53 7.82 4.26
N ARG A 13 18.64 8.55 3.58
CA ARG A 13 17.30 8.84 4.10
C ARG A 13 16.47 7.58 4.32
N ARG A 14 16.55 6.60 3.41
CA ARG A 14 15.92 5.29 3.59
C ARG A 14 16.48 4.55 4.79
N ARG A 15 17.80 4.62 5.01
CA ARG A 15 18.45 4.00 6.16
C ARG A 15 17.91 4.57 7.47
N ASP A 16 17.73 5.89 7.55
CA ASP A 16 17.14 6.55 8.73
C ASP A 16 15.72 6.04 9.00
N PHE A 17 14.88 5.96 7.96
CA PHE A 17 13.53 5.41 8.09
C PHE A 17 13.56 3.93 8.51
N GLU A 18 14.48 3.12 8.00
CA GLU A 18 14.61 1.72 8.43
C GLU A 18 15.03 1.61 9.90
N TYR A 19 15.90 2.50 10.40
CA TYR A 19 16.21 2.58 11.82
C TYR A 19 14.98 2.97 12.65
N MET A 20 14.22 3.97 12.20
CA MET A 20 12.96 4.38 12.86
C MET A 20 11.93 3.23 12.89
N MET A 21 11.82 2.45 11.80
CA MET A 21 10.91 1.31 11.69
C MET A 21 11.30 0.12 12.58
N LYS A 22 12.61 -0.04 12.86
CA LYS A 22 13.13 -1.08 13.76
C LYS A 22 12.99 -0.70 15.24
N ARG A 23 12.83 0.58 15.57
CA ARG A 23 12.61 1.04 16.94
C ARG A 23 11.38 0.38 17.56
N ILE A 24 11.47 0.13 18.87
CA ILE A 24 10.37 -0.35 19.71
C ILE A 24 10.04 0.77 20.72
N PRO A 25 8.77 1.22 20.84
CA PRO A 25 7.62 0.82 20.02
C PRO A 25 7.67 1.42 18.61
N LEU A 26 7.13 0.70 17.62
CA LEU A 26 6.95 1.24 16.27
C LEU A 26 5.83 2.28 16.31
N ARG A 27 6.15 3.54 15.99
CA ARG A 27 5.14 4.60 15.88
C ARG A 27 4.50 4.56 14.50
N LYS A 28 3.17 4.64 14.45
CA LYS A 28 2.41 4.69 13.19
C LYS A 28 2.84 5.87 12.31
N ILE A 29 3.09 7.02 12.94
CA ILE A 29 3.52 8.27 12.27
C ILE A 29 4.83 8.06 11.48
N ASP A 30 5.80 7.34 12.05
CA ASP A 30 7.09 7.10 11.39
C ASP A 30 6.91 6.28 10.11
N ALA A 31 6.00 5.31 10.14
CA ALA A 31 5.67 4.50 8.98
C ALA A 31 4.92 5.29 7.90
N LEU A 32 3.95 6.12 8.28
CA LEU A 32 3.22 6.97 7.34
C LEU A 32 4.16 7.96 6.64
N ARG A 33 5.10 8.57 7.39
CA ARG A 33 6.14 9.44 6.81
C ARG A 33 7.04 8.70 5.82
N TYR A 34 7.36 7.44 6.12
CA TYR A 34 8.17 6.64 5.20
C TYR A 34 7.41 6.29 3.92
N ILE A 35 6.12 5.94 4.03
CA ILE A 35 5.24 5.70 2.88
C ILE A 35 5.13 6.95 2.01
N GLU A 36 4.83 8.09 2.63
CA GLU A 36 4.74 9.39 1.94
C GLU A 36 6.04 9.73 1.20
N TYR A 37 7.19 9.51 1.86
CA TYR A 37 8.50 9.71 1.24
C TYR A 37 8.71 8.81 0.01
N GLU A 38 8.38 7.52 0.09
CA GLU A 38 8.53 6.60 -1.05
C GLU A 38 7.59 6.95 -2.21
N LEU A 39 6.35 7.38 -1.93
CA LEU A 39 5.41 7.84 -2.95
C LEU A 39 5.90 9.11 -3.65
N ASN A 40 6.39 10.08 -2.88
CA ASN A 40 6.96 11.32 -3.44
C ASN A 40 8.19 11.03 -4.30
N LEU A 41 9.04 10.10 -3.87
CA LEU A 41 10.21 9.68 -4.63
C LEU A 41 9.83 9.00 -5.95
N ASP A 42 8.79 8.16 -5.95
CA ASP A 42 8.32 7.51 -7.16
C ASP A 42 7.65 8.50 -8.12
N ALA A 43 6.85 9.44 -7.60
CA ALA A 43 6.29 10.53 -8.39
C ALA A 43 7.38 11.40 -9.06
N LEU A 44 8.46 11.71 -8.32
CA LEU A 44 9.62 12.42 -8.87
C LEU A 44 10.31 11.60 -9.97
N ARG A 45 10.47 10.29 -9.75
CA ARG A 45 11.06 9.37 -10.72
C ARG A 45 10.24 9.32 -12.01
N LEU A 46 8.91 9.21 -11.91
CA LEU A 46 7.99 9.21 -13.05
C LEU A 46 8.11 10.50 -13.87
N LYS A 47 8.06 11.68 -13.22
CA LYS A 47 8.24 12.98 -13.90
C LYS A 47 9.59 13.09 -14.63
N ARG A 48 10.67 12.59 -14.02
CA ARG A 48 12.01 12.61 -14.63
C ARG A 48 12.13 11.61 -15.77
N LYS A 49 11.46 10.45 -15.67
CA LYS A 49 11.41 9.44 -16.73
C LYS A 49 10.73 9.98 -17.97
N ASP A 50 9.60 10.64 -17.77
CA ASP A 50 8.84 11.31 -18.83
C ASP A 50 9.70 12.38 -19.55
N ARG A 51 10.34 13.28 -18.79
CA ARG A 51 11.26 14.29 -19.36
C ARG A 51 12.45 13.69 -20.09
N SER A 52 12.91 12.52 -19.68
CA SER A 52 14.08 11.85 -20.29
C SER A 52 13.71 11.05 -21.55
N GLY A 53 12.43 10.94 -21.90
CA GLY A 53 11.95 10.15 -23.04
C GLY A 53 12.23 8.65 -22.95
N LEU A 54 12.56 8.15 -21.76
CA LEU A 54 12.93 6.75 -21.54
C LEU A 54 11.66 5.89 -21.46
N GLN A 55 11.32 5.21 -22.56
CA GLN A 55 10.11 4.38 -22.62
C GLN A 55 10.29 2.94 -22.09
N LYS A 56 11.54 2.46 -21.89
CA LYS A 56 11.75 1.10 -21.43
C LYS A 56 11.27 0.93 -19.98
N ALA A 57 10.42 -0.07 -19.76
CA ALA A 57 10.08 -0.55 -18.44
C ALA A 57 11.35 -1.12 -17.78
N SER A 58 11.64 -0.64 -16.58
CA SER A 58 12.80 -1.04 -15.78
C SER A 58 12.32 -1.64 -14.47
N LEU A 59 13.14 -2.49 -13.84
CA LEU A 59 12.90 -2.98 -12.48
C LEU A 59 12.65 -1.85 -11.46
N SER A 60 13.21 -0.67 -11.72
CA SER A 60 12.95 0.51 -10.91
C SER A 60 11.48 0.96 -10.92
N ASP A 61 10.69 0.59 -11.93
CA ASP A 61 9.28 0.95 -12.05
C ASP A 61 8.40 0.30 -11.00
N THR A 62 8.64 -0.97 -10.71
CA THR A 62 7.86 -1.71 -9.72
C THR A 62 8.48 -1.67 -8.32
N ALA A 63 9.75 -1.26 -8.21
CA ALA A 63 10.50 -1.32 -6.95
C ALA A 63 9.98 -0.34 -5.89
N GLY A 64 9.51 0.85 -6.28
CA GLY A 64 8.93 1.83 -5.36
C GLY A 64 7.65 1.31 -4.72
N ILE A 65 6.69 0.91 -5.55
CA ILE A 65 5.40 0.36 -5.14
C ILE A 65 5.57 -0.90 -4.27
N LYS A 66 6.44 -1.84 -4.66
CA LYS A 66 6.74 -3.03 -3.84
C LYS A 66 7.28 -2.68 -2.47
N ARG A 67 8.05 -1.60 -2.33
CA ARG A 67 8.55 -1.14 -1.04
C ARG A 67 7.42 -0.54 -0.20
N VAL A 68 6.53 0.23 -0.80
CA VAL A 68 5.35 0.75 -0.09
C VAL A 68 4.49 -0.40 0.46
N HIS A 69 4.19 -1.43 -0.36
CA HIS A 69 3.48 -2.62 0.11
C HIS A 69 4.19 -3.31 1.30
N SER A 70 5.51 -3.48 1.23
CA SER A 70 6.25 -4.14 2.32
C SER A 70 6.27 -3.30 3.60
N ILE A 71 6.28 -1.97 3.50
CA ILE A 71 6.13 -1.08 4.65
C ILE A 71 4.74 -1.27 5.27
N PHE A 72 3.66 -1.22 4.48
CA PHE A 72 2.30 -1.46 4.96
C PHE A 72 2.17 -2.83 5.64
N ASP A 73 2.70 -3.90 5.05
CA ASP A 73 2.66 -5.25 5.63
C ASP A 73 3.34 -5.31 7.00
N ARG A 74 4.52 -4.67 7.15
CA ARG A 74 5.24 -4.61 8.43
C ARG A 74 4.48 -3.84 9.49
N VAL A 75 3.82 -2.74 9.10
CA VAL A 75 3.07 -1.87 10.00
C VAL A 75 1.80 -2.57 10.47
N ILE A 76 1.05 -3.16 9.54
CA ILE A 76 -0.17 -3.93 9.82
C ILE A 76 0.15 -5.14 10.71
N TYR A 77 1.27 -5.83 10.47
CA TYR A 77 1.67 -6.96 11.30
C TYR A 77 1.88 -6.56 12.77
N LYS A 78 2.47 -5.38 13.02
CA LYS A 78 2.66 -4.84 14.38
C LYS A 78 1.40 -4.20 14.96
N HIS A 79 0.58 -3.55 14.15
CA HIS A 79 -0.61 -2.78 14.55
C HIS A 79 -1.91 -3.40 14.01
N ARG A 80 -2.10 -4.71 14.22
CA ARG A 80 -3.22 -5.46 13.62
C ARG A 80 -4.60 -4.90 13.95
N GLY A 81 -4.76 -4.32 15.14
CA GLY A 81 -6.02 -3.78 15.64
C GLY A 81 -6.48 -2.45 15.01
N SER A 82 -5.64 -1.79 14.21
CA SER A 82 -5.97 -0.47 13.67
C SER A 82 -6.71 -0.58 12.33
N ILE A 83 -8.03 -0.39 12.34
CA ILE A 83 -8.87 -0.40 11.11
C ILE A 83 -8.42 0.70 10.13
N ASP A 84 -8.11 1.89 10.65
CA ASP A 84 -7.60 3.03 9.86
C ASP A 84 -6.39 2.67 8.98
N LEU A 85 -5.45 1.86 9.47
CA LEU A 85 -4.29 1.44 8.69
C LEU A 85 -4.67 0.48 7.56
N TRP A 86 -5.67 -0.36 7.77
CA TRP A 86 -6.21 -1.24 6.72
C TRP A 86 -6.91 -0.44 5.64
N LEU A 87 -7.74 0.55 6.02
CA LEU A 87 -8.43 1.42 5.08
C LEU A 87 -7.44 2.24 4.24
N GLN A 88 -6.40 2.81 4.86
CA GLN A 88 -5.34 3.51 4.13
C GLN A 88 -4.60 2.59 3.16
N TYR A 89 -4.34 1.33 3.55
CA TYR A 89 -3.68 0.38 2.67
C TYR A 89 -4.58 -0.04 1.49
N ILE A 90 -5.88 -0.21 1.73
CA ILE A 90 -6.89 -0.47 0.69
C ILE A 90 -6.96 0.71 -0.28
N ALA A 91 -7.01 1.94 0.23
CA ALA A 91 -7.04 3.15 -0.59
C ALA A 91 -5.79 3.26 -1.48
N PHE A 92 -4.61 2.98 -0.93
CA PHE A 92 -3.37 2.93 -1.71
C PHE A 92 -3.41 1.85 -2.80
N CYS A 93 -3.84 0.64 -2.48
CA CYS A 93 -3.96 -0.45 -3.45
C CYS A 93 -4.97 -0.11 -4.58
N LYS A 94 -6.05 0.62 -4.25
CA LYS A 94 -7.03 1.11 -5.22
C LYS A 94 -6.43 2.16 -6.15
N SER A 95 -5.69 3.14 -5.63
CA SER A 95 -5.05 4.18 -6.46
C SER A 95 -3.99 3.62 -7.41
N GLU A 96 -3.29 2.57 -6.99
CA GLU A 96 -2.27 1.91 -7.80
C GLU A 96 -2.85 0.93 -8.85
N GLY A 97 -4.12 0.54 -8.72
CA GLY A 97 -4.73 -0.46 -9.61
C GLY A 97 -4.20 -1.88 -9.40
N SER A 98 -3.61 -2.17 -8.23
CA SER A 98 -3.03 -3.48 -7.90
C SER A 98 -4.12 -4.49 -7.49
N GLY A 99 -5.01 -4.86 -8.41
CA GLY A 99 -6.20 -5.67 -8.11
C GLY A 99 -5.92 -7.00 -7.41
N ARG A 100 -4.89 -7.74 -7.84
CA ARG A 100 -4.53 -9.02 -7.20
C ARG A 100 -4.03 -8.85 -5.77
N VAL A 101 -3.25 -7.79 -5.51
CA VAL A 101 -2.78 -7.48 -4.16
C VAL A 101 -3.96 -7.04 -3.30
N LEU A 102 -4.84 -6.21 -3.85
CA LEU A 102 -6.02 -5.70 -3.17
C LEU A 102 -6.97 -6.82 -2.71
N SER A 103 -7.28 -7.82 -3.54
CA SER A 103 -8.09 -8.98 -3.12
C SER A 103 -7.43 -9.76 -1.96
N HIS A 104 -6.10 -9.87 -1.95
CA HIS A 104 -5.38 -10.51 -0.84
C HIS A 104 -5.41 -9.66 0.44
N VAL A 105 -5.30 -8.34 0.31
CA VAL A 105 -5.43 -7.39 1.41
C VAL A 105 -6.83 -7.44 2.01
N PHE A 106 -7.88 -7.44 1.20
CA PHE A 106 -9.27 -7.59 1.67
C PHE A 106 -9.46 -8.89 2.44
N SER A 107 -8.96 -10.01 1.91
CA SER A 107 -9.06 -11.31 2.58
C SER A 107 -8.42 -11.29 3.98
N ARG A 108 -7.23 -10.68 4.12
CA ARG A 108 -6.54 -10.55 5.41
C ARG A 108 -7.21 -9.55 6.34
N ALA A 109 -7.74 -8.47 5.80
CA ALA A 109 -8.47 -7.44 6.56
C ALA A 109 -9.74 -8.03 7.18
N LEU A 110 -10.53 -8.77 6.40
CA LEU A 110 -11.76 -9.44 6.85
C LEU A 110 -11.49 -10.52 7.90
N GLN A 111 -10.39 -11.27 7.77
CA GLN A 111 -9.97 -12.24 8.80
C GLN A 111 -9.55 -11.56 10.10
N SER A 112 -8.92 -10.39 10.02
CA SER A 112 -8.44 -9.65 11.21
C SER A 112 -9.58 -8.90 11.90
N HIS A 113 -10.56 -8.41 11.12
CA HIS A 113 -11.64 -7.53 11.58
C HIS A 113 -13.01 -8.02 11.08
N PRO A 114 -13.49 -9.19 11.53
CA PRO A 114 -14.77 -9.73 11.06
C PRO A 114 -15.96 -8.87 11.48
N ARG A 115 -15.84 -8.08 12.56
CA ARG A 115 -16.92 -7.25 13.11
C ARG A 115 -17.01 -5.84 12.52
N SER A 116 -16.05 -5.42 11.68
CA SER A 116 -16.06 -4.06 11.14
C SER A 116 -16.88 -4.01 9.84
N PRO A 117 -18.07 -3.39 9.82
CA PRO A 117 -18.90 -3.31 8.62
C PRO A 117 -18.22 -2.50 7.51
N GLU A 118 -17.40 -1.51 7.85
CA GLU A 118 -16.68 -0.65 6.91
C GLU A 118 -15.84 -1.46 5.90
N ILE A 119 -15.06 -2.44 6.39
CA ILE A 119 -14.20 -3.28 5.55
C ILE A 119 -15.04 -4.20 4.66
N TRP A 120 -16.16 -4.72 5.17
CA TRP A 120 -17.09 -5.55 4.39
C TRP A 120 -17.74 -4.77 3.25
N ILE A 121 -18.22 -3.56 3.54
CA ILE A 121 -18.85 -2.68 2.54
C ILE A 121 -17.83 -2.30 1.47
N GLU A 122 -16.62 -1.90 1.87
CA GLU A 122 -15.54 -1.54 0.94
C GLU A 122 -15.11 -2.72 0.05
N ALA A 123 -15.03 -3.93 0.61
CA ALA A 123 -14.69 -5.14 -0.13
C ALA A 123 -15.78 -5.51 -1.14
N ALA A 124 -17.05 -5.54 -0.71
CA ALA A 124 -18.17 -5.86 -1.59
C ALA A 124 -18.35 -4.81 -2.68
N SER A 125 -18.22 -3.53 -2.34
CA SER A 125 -18.29 -2.43 -3.31
C SER A 125 -17.19 -2.55 -4.36
N TYR A 126 -15.96 -2.91 -3.96
CA TYR A 126 -14.85 -3.07 -4.89
C TYR A 126 -15.06 -4.25 -5.86
N GLU A 127 -15.49 -5.40 -5.35
CA GLU A 127 -15.81 -6.57 -6.18
C GLU A 127 -16.93 -6.29 -7.18
N PHE A 128 -17.94 -5.51 -6.76
CA PHE A 128 -19.04 -5.09 -7.64
C PHE A 128 -18.60 -4.06 -8.69
N SER A 129 -17.90 -3.00 -8.29
CA SER A 129 -17.57 -1.90 -9.18
C SER A 129 -16.42 -2.23 -10.15
N THR A 130 -15.39 -2.92 -9.66
CA THR A 130 -14.13 -3.08 -10.38
C THR A 130 -14.03 -4.45 -11.03
N ASN A 131 -14.37 -5.51 -10.30
CA ASN A 131 -14.34 -6.87 -10.86
C ASN A 131 -15.64 -7.25 -11.58
N LEU A 132 -16.69 -6.41 -11.50
CA LEU A 132 -18.03 -6.66 -12.06
C LEU A 132 -18.62 -8.01 -11.61
N ASN A 133 -18.20 -8.49 -10.43
CA ASN A 133 -18.59 -9.79 -9.92
C ASN A 133 -19.67 -9.63 -8.85
N ILE A 134 -20.92 -9.69 -9.31
CA ILE A 134 -22.10 -9.52 -8.46
C ILE A 134 -22.22 -10.67 -7.45
N GLU A 135 -21.83 -11.89 -7.84
CA GLU A 135 -21.93 -13.08 -6.98
C GLU A 135 -20.95 -13.00 -5.82
N SER A 136 -19.69 -12.61 -6.07
CA SER A 136 -18.69 -12.44 -4.99
C SER A 136 -19.11 -11.33 -4.03
N ALA A 137 -19.60 -10.20 -4.54
CA ALA A 137 -20.12 -9.11 -3.73
C ALA A 137 -21.30 -9.56 -2.84
N ARG A 138 -22.23 -10.34 -3.39
CA ARG A 138 -23.36 -10.92 -2.65
C ARG A 138 -22.89 -11.85 -1.53
N VAL A 139 -21.96 -12.75 -1.81
CA VAL A 139 -21.40 -13.66 -0.81
C VAL A 139 -20.69 -12.90 0.32
N LEU A 140 -19.95 -11.85 0.00
CA LEU A 140 -19.32 -10.98 1.00
C LEU A 140 -20.35 -10.30 1.90
N MET A 141 -21.40 -9.71 1.33
CA MET A 141 -22.47 -9.08 2.10
C MET A 141 -23.24 -10.10 2.97
N GLN A 142 -23.54 -11.29 2.45
CA GLN A 142 -24.18 -12.35 3.23
C GLN A 142 -23.33 -12.82 4.40
N ARG A 143 -22.00 -12.88 4.22
CA ARG A 143 -21.07 -13.21 5.31
C ARG A 143 -20.98 -12.10 6.35
N ALA A 144 -21.10 -10.84 5.96
CA ALA A 144 -21.07 -9.72 6.88
C ALA A 144 -22.26 -9.70 7.86
N ILE A 145 -23.39 -10.33 7.50
CA ILE A 145 -24.63 -10.39 8.29
C ILE A 145 -24.65 -11.62 9.21
N ARG A 146 -23.82 -12.63 8.95
CA ARG A 146 -23.71 -13.86 9.76
C ARG A 146 -22.81 -13.66 10.97
#